data_AF-A0A413RJM7-F1
#
_entry.id   AF-A0A413RJM7-F1
#
_cell.length_a   1.000
_cell.length_b   1.000
_cell.length_c   1.000
_cell.angle_alpha   90.00
_cell.angle_beta   90.00
_cell.angle_gamma   90.00
#
_symmetry.space_group_name_H-M   'P 1'
#
loop_
_entity.id
_entity.type
_entity.pdbx_description
1 polymer ?
#
loop_
_entity_poly.entity_id
_entity_poly.type
_entity_poly.pdbx_seq_one_letter_code
_entity_poly.pdbx_strand_id
1 'polypeptide(L)'
;MTSPAELHEALVAVLKAMPTVTGYDATVPTNIPTSTDGRALPYAVAWPSPGGAAEESAVHDTSGALDWTEQVTVAAGDVIWCLKAVHTVRATLAGRVLVANAGPLVDETPRSVTLQRDTDVSPPRWFVPLFFACLTA
;
A
#
# COMPACT_ATOMS: atom_id res chain seq x y z
N MET A 1 -14.77 -12.47 11.98
CA MET A 1 -13.31 -12.38 11.90
C MET A 1 -12.93 -12.17 10.45
N THR A 2 -12.44 -10.99 10.14
CA THR A 2 -11.90 -10.66 8.82
C THR A 2 -10.55 -11.33 8.63
N SER A 3 -10.31 -11.95 7.49
CA SER A 3 -9.01 -12.56 7.19
C SER A 3 -8.01 -11.55 6.60
N PRO A 4 -6.70 -11.77 6.76
CA PRO A 4 -5.67 -10.98 6.07
C PRO A 4 -5.85 -10.96 4.54
N ALA A 5 -6.34 -12.06 3.97
CA ALA A 5 -6.60 -12.18 2.54
C ALA A 5 -7.75 -11.26 2.08
N GLU A 6 -8.84 -11.19 2.84
CA GLU A 6 -9.98 -10.30 2.53
C GLU A 6 -9.55 -8.82 2.62
N LEU A 7 -8.70 -8.46 3.58
CA LEU A 7 -8.15 -7.09 3.69
C LEU A 7 -7.25 -6.76 2.50
N HIS A 8 -6.37 -7.68 2.13
CA HIS A 8 -5.48 -7.53 0.98
C HIS A 8 -6.28 -7.34 -0.32
N GLU A 9 -7.28 -8.19 -0.57
CA GLU A 9 -8.16 -8.09 -1.74
C GLU A 9 -8.89 -6.75 -1.78
N ALA A 10 -9.41 -6.29 -0.63
CA ALA A 10 -10.07 -4.99 -0.52
C ALA A 10 -9.10 -3.82 -0.77
N LEU A 11 -7.88 -3.88 -0.25
CA LEU A 11 -6.84 -2.87 -0.49
C LEU A 11 -6.48 -2.81 -1.98
N VAL A 12 -6.23 -3.96 -2.60
CA VAL A 12 -5.94 -4.08 -4.04
C VAL A 12 -7.08 -3.50 -4.87
N ALA A 13 -8.34 -3.75 -4.51
CA ALA A 13 -9.49 -3.19 -5.20
C ALA A 13 -9.50 -1.65 -5.14
N VAL A 14 -9.18 -1.07 -3.99
CA VAL A 14 -9.05 0.39 -3.83
C VAL A 14 -7.93 0.94 -4.72
N LEU A 15 -6.75 0.31 -4.72
CA LEU A 15 -5.63 0.74 -5.55
C LEU A 15 -5.95 0.66 -7.05
N LYS A 16 -6.58 -0.42 -7.50
CA LYS A 16 -6.98 -0.61 -8.90
C LYS A 16 -8.04 0.40 -9.37
N ALA A 17 -8.83 0.96 -8.46
CA ALA A 17 -9.83 1.97 -8.77
C ALA A 17 -9.28 3.41 -8.81
N MET A 18 -8.00 3.63 -8.49
CA MET A 18 -7.41 4.96 -8.49
C MET A 18 -7.26 5.51 -9.92
N PRO A 19 -7.65 6.77 -10.18
CA PRO A 19 -7.65 7.32 -11.55
C PRO A 19 -6.26 7.68 -12.09
N THR A 20 -5.30 7.99 -11.20
CA THR A 20 -3.99 8.54 -11.59
C THR A 20 -2.80 7.68 -11.15
N VAL A 21 -3.06 6.56 -10.49
CA VAL A 21 -2.04 5.62 -9.99
C VAL A 21 -2.52 4.22 -10.34
N THR A 22 -1.78 3.49 -11.16
CA THR A 22 -2.14 2.12 -11.50
C THR A 22 -1.94 1.19 -10.30
N GLY A 23 -2.95 0.40 -9.92
CA GLY A 23 -2.84 -0.58 -8.84
C GLY A 23 -2.37 -1.96 -9.32
N TYR A 24 -1.41 -2.55 -8.63
CA TYR A 24 -0.93 -3.93 -8.82
C TYR A 24 -1.01 -4.73 -7.53
N ASP A 25 -1.02 -6.05 -7.69
CA ASP A 25 -1.17 -7.05 -6.64
C ASP A 25 0.02 -8.02 -6.72
N ALA A 26 0.93 -7.94 -5.73
CA ALA A 26 2.12 -8.78 -5.54
C ALA A 26 3.10 -8.91 -6.73
N THR A 27 2.77 -8.40 -7.91
CA THR A 27 3.53 -8.57 -9.15
C THR A 27 3.30 -7.36 -10.04
N VAL A 28 4.39 -6.80 -10.55
CA VAL A 28 4.38 -5.74 -11.57
C VAL A 28 4.69 -6.38 -12.91
N PRO A 29 3.86 -6.19 -13.95
CA PRO A 29 4.14 -6.75 -15.27
C PRO A 29 5.39 -6.12 -15.89
N THR A 30 6.09 -6.86 -16.75
CA THR A 30 7.27 -6.36 -17.47
C THR A 30 6.94 -5.15 -18.35
N ASN A 31 5.74 -5.14 -18.94
CA ASN A 31 5.26 -4.06 -19.80
C ASN A 31 4.32 -3.15 -19.02
N ILE A 32 4.90 -2.17 -18.31
CA ILE A 32 4.13 -1.13 -17.62
C ILE A 32 3.79 0.04 -18.55
N PRO A 33 2.68 0.76 -18.29
CA PRO A 33 2.40 2.02 -18.98
C PRO A 33 3.54 3.03 -18.81
N THR A 34 3.93 3.65 -19.91
CA THR A 34 4.97 4.68 -19.95
C THR A 34 4.43 5.97 -20.56
N SER A 35 5.03 7.09 -20.14
CA SER A 35 4.86 8.38 -20.80
C SER A 35 5.48 8.38 -22.20
N THR A 36 5.20 9.42 -22.99
CA THR A 36 5.81 9.63 -24.32
C THR A 36 7.33 9.60 -24.30
N ASP A 37 7.95 9.99 -23.18
CA ASP A 37 9.40 10.02 -23.00
C ASP A 37 9.97 8.70 -22.46
N GLY A 38 9.17 7.62 -22.45
CA GLY A 38 9.59 6.28 -22.01
C GLY A 38 9.72 6.11 -20.49
N ARG A 39 9.32 7.10 -19.69
CA ARG A 39 9.32 7.00 -18.22
C ARG A 39 8.09 6.24 -17.73
N ALA A 40 8.25 5.38 -16.73
CA ALA A 40 7.14 4.71 -16.05
C ALA A 40 6.11 5.74 -15.53
N LEU A 41 4.84 5.52 -15.86
CA LEU A 41 3.74 6.25 -15.21
C LEU A 41 3.57 5.77 -13.75
N PRO A 42 2.95 6.57 -12.87
CA PRO A 42 2.78 6.20 -11.47
C PRO A 42 1.98 4.92 -11.26
N TYR A 43 2.45 4.10 -10.32
CA TYR A 43 1.74 2.90 -9.89
C TYR A 43 2.00 2.60 -8.41
N ALA A 44 1.15 1.76 -7.83
CA ALA A 44 1.25 1.25 -6.47
C ALA A 44 1.08 -0.27 -6.46
N VAL A 45 1.87 -0.96 -5.65
CA VAL A 45 1.84 -2.43 -5.50
C VAL A 45 1.54 -2.76 -4.05
N ALA A 46 0.46 -3.50 -3.81
CA ALA A 46 0.18 -4.09 -2.51
C ALA A 46 0.96 -5.41 -2.36
N TRP A 47 1.64 -5.59 -1.22
CA TRP A 47 2.40 -6.80 -0.90
C TRP A 47 1.69 -7.57 0.21
N PRO A 48 1.20 -8.80 -0.08
CA PRO A 48 0.41 -9.55 0.88
C PRO A 48 1.19 -9.79 2.17
N SER A 49 0.49 -9.61 3.28
CA SER A 49 1.03 -9.77 4.63
C SER A 49 0.10 -10.69 5.44
N PRO A 50 0.65 -11.61 6.25
CA PRO A 50 -0.15 -12.44 7.15
C PRO A 50 -0.75 -11.65 8.33
N GLY A 51 -0.34 -10.38 8.53
CA GLY A 51 -0.61 -9.65 9.77
C GLY A 51 0.29 -10.10 10.93
N GLY A 52 0.13 -9.46 12.08
CA GLY A 52 0.76 -9.79 13.35
C GLY A 52 -0.28 -10.06 14.43
N ALA A 53 0.12 -10.76 15.49
CA ALA A 53 -0.68 -10.77 16.72
C ALA A 53 -0.59 -9.37 17.35
N ALA A 54 -1.72 -8.78 17.72
CA ALA A 54 -1.71 -7.51 18.44
C ALA A 54 -0.93 -7.66 19.77
N GLU A 55 0.02 -6.77 20.06
CA GLU A 55 0.70 -6.76 21.36
C GLU A 55 -0.31 -6.37 22.48
N GLU A 56 -0.43 -7.25 23.48
CA GLU A 56 -1.17 -7.11 24.75
C GLU A 56 -2.50 -6.32 24.71
N SER A 57 -3.60 -7.03 24.43
CA SER A 57 -4.94 -6.56 24.80
C SER A 57 -5.12 -6.47 26.32
N ALA A 58 -5.84 -5.45 26.78
CA ALA A 58 -6.19 -5.30 28.20
C ALA A 58 -6.90 -6.58 28.73
N VAL A 59 -6.78 -6.89 30.03
CA VAL A 59 -7.28 -8.12 30.71
C VAL A 59 -8.79 -8.44 30.50
N HIS A 60 -9.53 -7.53 29.90
CA HIS A 60 -10.99 -7.57 29.68
C HIS A 60 -11.37 -7.41 28.20
N ASP A 61 -10.41 -7.30 27.28
CA ASP A 61 -10.68 -7.28 25.85
C ASP A 61 -10.71 -8.73 25.33
N THR A 62 -11.92 -9.22 25.14
CA THR A 62 -12.20 -10.55 24.56
C THR A 62 -12.17 -10.54 23.02
N SER A 63 -11.77 -9.44 22.37
CA SER A 63 -11.62 -9.44 20.92
C SER A 63 -10.26 -10.05 20.55
N GLY A 64 -10.29 -11.15 19.81
CA GLY A 64 -9.09 -11.76 19.22
C GLY A 64 -8.54 -10.89 18.09
N ALA A 65 -8.19 -9.65 18.40
CA ALA A 65 -7.91 -8.63 17.42
C ALA A 65 -6.61 -8.93 16.67
N LEU A 66 -6.70 -8.95 15.34
CA LEU A 66 -5.54 -9.04 14.46
C LEU A 66 -4.99 -7.62 14.27
N ASP A 67 -3.69 -7.45 14.46
CA ASP A 67 -2.98 -6.27 13.99
C ASP A 67 -2.50 -6.53 12.56
N TRP A 68 -3.27 -6.06 11.59
CA TRP A 68 -2.96 -6.29 10.19
C TRP A 68 -2.17 -5.12 9.63
N THR A 69 -0.90 -5.36 9.31
CA THR A 69 -0.02 -4.40 8.63
C THR A 69 0.29 -4.86 7.21
N GLU A 70 0.13 -3.98 6.23
CA GLU A 70 0.46 -4.22 4.83
C GLU A 70 1.38 -3.14 4.23
N GLN A 71 2.34 -3.57 3.40
CA GLN A 71 3.21 -2.69 2.64
C GLN A 71 2.61 -2.36 1.27
N VAL A 72 2.54 -1.08 0.93
CA VAL A 72 2.21 -0.58 -0.41
C VAL A 72 3.42 0.15 -1.00
N THR A 73 4.03 -0.41 -2.04
CA THR A 73 5.16 0.23 -2.72
C THR A 73 4.67 1.11 -3.86
N VAL A 74 4.93 2.41 -3.76
CA VAL A 74 4.57 3.40 -4.79
C VAL A 74 5.79 3.69 -5.63
N ALA A 75 5.64 3.72 -6.97
CA ALA A 75 6.74 3.97 -7.87
C ALA A 75 6.34 4.81 -9.10
N ALA A 76 7.32 5.52 -9.68
CA ALA A 76 7.17 6.26 -10.92
C ALA A 76 8.53 6.52 -11.58
N GLY A 77 8.56 6.82 -12.88
CA GLY A 77 9.79 7.12 -13.64
C GLY A 77 10.36 8.52 -13.37
N ASP A 78 9.70 9.34 -12.56
CA ASP A 78 10.11 10.70 -12.20
C ASP A 78 9.91 10.93 -10.70
N VAL A 79 10.82 11.69 -10.08
CA VAL A 79 10.81 11.98 -8.63
C VAL A 79 9.52 12.68 -8.21
N ILE A 80 9.11 13.72 -8.93
CA ILE A 80 7.94 14.51 -8.58
C ILE A 80 6.67 13.69 -8.81
N TRP A 81 6.63 12.86 -9.85
CA TRP A 81 5.52 11.94 -10.07
C TRP A 81 5.39 10.92 -8.94
N CYS A 82 6.52 10.37 -8.47
CA CYS A 82 6.52 9.43 -7.35
C CYS A 82 6.01 10.10 -6.07
N LEU A 83 6.49 11.31 -5.73
CA LEU A 83 6.03 12.04 -4.54
C LEU A 83 4.54 12.41 -4.60
N LYS A 84 4.04 12.82 -5.77
CA LYS A 84 2.60 13.07 -5.98
C LYS A 84 1.79 11.79 -5.82
N ALA A 85 2.26 10.68 -6.38
CA ALA A 85 1.60 9.39 -6.25
C ALA A 85 1.57 8.91 -4.79
N VAL A 86 2.66 9.09 -4.03
CA VAL A 86 2.71 8.82 -2.59
C VAL A 86 1.65 9.63 -1.84
N HIS A 87 1.55 10.93 -2.12
CA HIS A 87 0.52 11.77 -1.52
C HIS A 87 -0.88 11.27 -1.87
N THR A 88 -1.15 10.94 -3.12
CA THR A 88 -2.45 10.44 -3.57
C THR A 88 -2.81 9.10 -2.93
N VAL A 89 -1.87 8.16 -2.82
CA VAL A 89 -2.07 6.86 -2.15
C VAL A 89 -2.39 7.08 -0.67
N ARG A 90 -1.60 7.91 0.04
CA ARG A 90 -1.86 8.26 1.43
C ARG A 90 -3.24 8.87 1.63
N ALA A 91 -3.60 9.87 0.82
CA ALA A 91 -4.90 10.53 0.90
C ALA A 91 -6.07 9.59 0.58
N THR A 92 -5.83 8.53 -0.19
CA THR A 92 -6.85 7.55 -0.57
C THR A 92 -7.05 6.48 0.50
N LEU A 93 -5.98 6.08 1.19
CA LEU A 93 -5.96 4.96 2.12
C LEU A 93 -6.08 5.38 3.59
N ALA A 94 -5.40 6.44 4.02
CA ALA A 94 -5.41 6.84 5.42
C ALA A 94 -6.83 7.18 5.90
N GLY A 95 -7.26 6.57 7.01
CA GLY A 95 -8.60 6.70 7.57
C GLY A 95 -9.69 5.87 6.88
N ARG A 96 -9.36 5.14 5.80
CA ARG A 96 -10.33 4.31 5.08
C ARG A 96 -10.59 3.01 5.84
N VAL A 97 -11.87 2.65 5.96
CA VAL A 97 -12.28 1.30 6.37
C VAL A 97 -12.37 0.42 5.13
N LEU A 98 -11.60 -0.66 5.08
CA LEU A 98 -11.54 -1.57 3.92
C LEU A 98 -12.73 -2.53 3.87
N VAL A 99 -13.13 -3.07 5.02
CA VAL A 99 -14.25 -4.01 5.17
C VAL A 99 -14.99 -3.74 6.48
N ALA A 100 -16.24 -4.18 6.60
CA ALA A 100 -17.14 -3.78 7.68
C ALA A 100 -16.66 -4.10 9.13
N ASN A 101 -15.80 -5.11 9.31
CA ASN A 101 -15.29 -5.53 10.63
C ASN A 101 -13.83 -5.12 10.89
N ALA A 102 -13.28 -4.23 10.07
CA ALA A 102 -11.94 -3.68 10.24
C ALA A 102 -12.00 -2.23 10.73
N GLY A 103 -11.01 -1.84 11.52
CA GLY A 103 -10.74 -0.45 11.85
C GLY A 103 -10.27 0.34 10.62
N PRO A 104 -10.24 1.68 10.72
CA PRO A 104 -9.68 2.51 9.66
C PRO A 104 -8.17 2.25 9.50
N LEU A 105 -7.68 2.32 8.27
CA LEU A 105 -6.24 2.24 7.98
C LEU A 105 -5.49 3.42 8.59
N VAL A 106 -4.39 3.13 9.27
CA VAL A 106 -3.42 4.09 9.80
C VAL A 106 -2.17 4.03 8.94
N ASP A 107 -1.65 5.19 8.53
CA ASP A 107 -0.33 5.26 7.87
C ASP A 107 0.76 5.19 8.94
N GLU A 108 1.44 4.05 9.00
CA GLU A 108 2.55 3.77 9.93
C GLU A 108 3.92 3.90 9.26
N THR A 109 3.97 4.48 8.05
CA THR A 109 5.22 4.61 7.30
C THR A 109 6.26 5.37 8.15
N PRO A 110 7.42 4.75 8.46
CA PRO A 110 8.44 5.42 9.25
C PRO A 110 8.91 6.71 8.58
N ARG A 111 9.16 7.75 9.39
CA ARG A 111 9.68 9.04 8.87
C ARG A 111 11.06 8.92 8.20
N SER A 112 11.77 7.84 8.47
CA SER A 112 13.07 7.52 7.87
C SER A 112 12.96 6.93 6.46
N VAL A 113 11.76 6.55 6.00
CA VAL A 113 11.60 6.06 4.62
C VAL A 113 11.87 7.19 3.64
N THR A 114 12.89 6.99 2.82
CA THR A 114 13.31 7.92 1.77
C THR A 114 12.94 7.41 0.39
N LEU A 115 12.88 8.32 -0.58
CA LEU A 115 12.78 7.98 -1.98
C LEU A 115 14.02 7.20 -2.43
N GLN A 116 13.82 6.03 -3.02
CA GLN A 116 14.88 5.15 -3.52
C GLN A 116 14.80 5.05 -5.04
N ARG A 117 15.94 4.83 -5.70
CA ARG A 117 16.02 4.62 -7.15
C ARG A 117 16.25 3.14 -7.44
N ASP A 118 15.44 2.58 -8.31
CA ASP A 118 15.55 1.24 -8.87
C ASP A 118 16.05 1.35 -10.32
N THR A 119 17.28 0.90 -10.55
CA THR A 119 17.94 0.91 -11.87
C THR A 119 18.05 -0.47 -12.50
N ASP A 120 17.67 -1.52 -11.79
CA ASP A 120 17.80 -2.92 -12.25
C ASP A 120 16.62 -3.35 -13.14
N VAL A 121 15.77 -2.38 -13.49
CA VAL A 121 14.53 -2.54 -14.22
C VAL A 121 14.42 -1.49 -15.32
N SER A 122 13.70 -1.84 -16.37
CA SER A 122 13.49 -0.97 -17.52
C SER A 122 12.00 -0.65 -17.69
N PRO A 123 11.62 0.64 -17.73
CA PRO A 123 12.46 1.81 -17.51
C PRO A 123 12.86 1.99 -16.02
N PRO A 124 13.99 2.65 -15.72
CA PRO A 124 14.36 2.98 -14.35
C PRO A 124 13.29 3.81 -13.64
N ARG A 125 13.17 3.63 -12.33
CA ARG A 125 12.10 4.23 -11.54
C ARG A 125 12.55 4.62 -10.15
N TRP A 126 11.78 5.52 -9.54
CA TRP A 126 11.87 5.87 -8.14
C TRP A 126 10.75 5.18 -7.38
N PHE A 127 10.99 4.78 -6.13
CA PHE A 127 9.99 4.12 -5.31
C PHE A 127 10.07 4.50 -3.83
N VAL A 128 8.94 4.32 -3.14
CA VAL A 128 8.76 4.51 -1.70
C VAL A 128 7.86 3.38 -1.16
N PRO A 129 8.32 2.56 -0.20
CA PRO A 129 7.44 1.67 0.54
C PRO A 129 6.62 2.46 1.57
N LEU A 130 5.30 2.32 1.54
CA LEU A 130 4.38 2.81 2.55
C LEU A 130 3.86 1.64 3.38
N PHE A 131 3.56 1.88 4.65
CA PHE A 131 3.05 0.85 5.56
C PHE A 131 1.71 1.31 6.12
N PHE A 132 0.69 0.48 5.98
CA PHE A 132 -0.66 0.74 6.50
C PHE A 132 -1.07 -0.36 7.46
N ALA A 133 -1.62 0.03 8.60
CA ALA A 133 -2.10 -0.91 9.62
C ALA A 133 -3.59 -0.71 9.93
N CYS A 134 -4.28 -1.76 10.34
CA CYS A 134 -5.58 -1.66 10.99
C CYS A 134 -5.80 -2.81 11.97
N LEU A 135 -6.59 -2.54 13.01
CA LEU A 135 -7.09 -3.57 13.93
C LEU A 135 -8.36 -4.20 13.37
N THR A 136 -8.55 -5.50 13.52
CA THR A 136 -9.81 -6.18 13.15
C THR A 136 -10.45 -6.88 14.33
N ALA A 137 -11.79 -6.99 14.34
CA ALA A 137 -12.55 -7.71 15.37
C ALA A 137 -13.18 -9.04 14.87
#